data_AF-A0A8H6DMK7-F1
#
_entry.id   AF-A0A8H6DMK7-F1
#
_cell.length_a   1.000
_cell.length_b   1.000
_cell.length_c   1.000
_cell.angle_alpha   90.00
_cell.angle_beta   90.00
_cell.angle_gamma   90.00
#
_symmetry.space_group_name_H-M   'P 1'
#
loop_
_entity.id
_entity.type
_entity.pdbx_description
1 polymer ?
#
loop_
_entity_poly.entity_id
_entity_poly.type
_entity_poly.pdbx_seq_one_letter_code
_entity_poly.pdbx_strand_id
1 'polypeptide(L)'
;MARWNSLPQEIRSMILGLLFGCFAFELQVCPSVQAVTKFLLPRQCRRRIGGATISCILERLPRLKEISLETWDVSEIYVDNYVDRFARHLFSHPEHFKNVKSMTVFQDRNEPLNAAISRQRDEFRRRFPLPTLSGEVPCHRPVLAREIAVASLSLENLSLSFTVDALDFFDQCRENWLWADLRSLTLTSRLLTCNGDSAKIHGLLQTAAQMAKRMPKLERLIIWNGGANEASAFTYRKQQHIASVTWQAKGGTKLNPEVYSTWENLHSGCFLSVEEKDTWHSITSQAAAIMCLGLEHVVDHVSLRQMQLENSIPWGDV
;
A
#
# COMPACT_ATOMS: atom_id res chain seq x y z
N MET A 1 4.42 27.04 21.24
CA MET A 1 5.04 26.43 20.05
C MET A 1 4.95 27.44 18.92
N ALA A 2 6.04 27.74 18.21
CA ALA A 2 5.95 28.50 16.98
C ALA A 2 5.12 27.68 15.98
N ARG A 3 4.10 28.29 15.36
CA ARG A 3 3.26 27.58 14.40
C ARG A 3 4.12 27.16 13.21
N TRP A 4 3.89 25.97 12.64
CA TRP A 4 4.68 25.48 11.50
C TRP A 4 4.82 26.55 10.40
N ASN A 5 3.73 27.27 10.12
CA ASN A 5 3.68 28.31 9.09
C ASN A 5 4.42 29.61 9.45
N SER A 6 4.79 29.83 10.72
CA SER A 6 5.56 31.01 11.13
C SER A 6 7.08 30.82 11.02
N LEU A 7 7.55 29.60 10.72
CA LEU A 7 8.97 29.33 10.57
C LEU A 7 9.49 29.74 9.17
N PRO A 8 10.72 30.30 9.07
CA PRO A 8 11.41 30.49 7.80
C PRO A 8 11.44 29.21 6.96
N GLN A 9 11.40 29.37 5.63
CA GLN A 9 11.37 28.23 4.72
C GLN A 9 12.61 27.33 4.86
N GLU A 10 13.82 27.88 5.05
CA GLU A 10 15.02 27.05 5.21
C GLU A 10 14.92 26.16 6.47
N ILE A 11 14.36 26.69 7.56
CA ILE A 11 14.18 25.95 8.81
C ILE A 11 13.15 24.83 8.62
N ARG A 12 12.04 25.09 7.93
CA ARG A 12 11.04 24.06 7.61
C ARG A 12 11.62 22.95 6.74
N SER A 13 12.35 23.30 5.68
CA SER A 13 13.02 22.33 4.80
C SER A 13 14.07 21.50 5.56
N MET A 14 14.85 22.13 6.44
CA MET A 14 15.81 21.44 7.32
C MET A 14 15.11 20.44 8.25
N ILE A 15 14.00 20.84 8.89
CA ILE A 15 13.21 19.96 9.77
C ILE A 15 12.64 18.77 8.99
N LEU A 16 12.06 19.00 7.80
CA LEU A 16 11.59 17.90 6.94
C LEU A 16 12.73 16.96 6.52
N GLY A 17 13.90 17.52 6.20
CA GLY A 17 15.12 16.76 5.90
C GLY A 17 15.58 15.89 7.07
N LEU A 18 15.51 16.39 8.30
CA LEU A 18 15.86 15.64 9.50
C LEU A 18 14.83 14.56 9.87
N LEU A 19 13.54 14.85 9.68
CA LEU A 19 12.44 13.93 10.02
C LEU A 19 12.31 12.78 9.02
N PHE A 20 12.39 13.08 7.72
CA PHE A 20 12.17 12.12 6.62
C PHE A 20 13.44 11.75 5.86
N GLY A 21 14.60 12.19 6.36
CA GLY A 21 15.91 11.86 5.79
C GLY A 21 16.17 10.36 5.73
N CYS A 22 17.00 9.97 4.78
CA CYS A 22 17.48 8.59 4.69
C CYS A 22 18.46 8.32 5.84
N PHE A 23 18.24 7.23 6.55
CA PHE A 23 19.13 6.65 7.53
C PHE A 23 19.64 5.34 6.96
N ALA A 24 20.94 5.29 6.65
CA ALA A 24 21.60 4.12 6.11
C ALA A 24 22.87 3.85 6.92
N PHE A 25 23.04 2.60 7.32
CA PHE A 25 24.23 2.08 7.97
C PHE A 25 24.42 0.61 7.61
N GLU A 26 25.64 0.13 7.72
CA GLU A 26 25.99 -1.29 7.57
C GLU A 26 26.28 -1.88 8.95
N LEU A 27 25.71 -3.05 9.24
CA LEU A 27 26.00 -3.77 10.48
C LEU A 27 27.24 -4.64 10.26
N GLN A 28 28.43 -4.10 10.57
CA GLN A 28 29.70 -4.81 10.37
C GLN A 28 29.81 -6.09 11.21
N VAL A 29 29.34 -6.08 12.46
CA VAL A 29 29.29 -7.27 13.33
C VAL A 29 27.99 -7.26 14.11
N CYS A 30 27.06 -8.13 13.77
CA CYS A 30 25.81 -8.28 14.52
C CYS A 30 25.39 -9.76 14.49
N PRO A 31 25.13 -10.40 15.64
CA PRO A 31 24.87 -11.83 15.71
C PRO A 31 23.56 -12.20 15.03
N SER A 32 23.47 -13.45 14.56
CA SER A 32 22.19 -14.02 14.12
C SER A 32 21.27 -14.22 15.31
N VAL A 33 20.04 -13.69 15.24
CA VAL A 33 19.05 -13.74 16.31
C VAL A 33 17.91 -14.69 15.93
N GLN A 34 17.91 -15.86 16.56
CA GLN A 34 16.93 -16.92 16.29
C GLN A 34 15.54 -16.66 16.89
N ALA A 35 15.45 -15.79 17.91
CA ALA A 35 14.21 -15.56 18.65
C ALA A 35 13.19 -14.69 17.89
N VAL A 36 13.65 -13.92 16.90
CA VAL A 36 12.81 -12.92 16.22
C VAL A 36 12.03 -13.58 15.09
N THR A 37 10.70 -13.45 15.15
CA THR A 37 9.78 -13.99 14.15
C THR A 37 9.03 -12.90 13.37
N LYS A 38 9.05 -11.66 13.85
CA LYS A 38 8.38 -10.50 13.23
C LYS A 38 9.31 -9.30 13.18
N PHE A 39 9.38 -8.66 12.02
CA PHE A 39 10.03 -7.38 11.81
C PHE A 39 8.96 -6.33 11.53
N LEU A 40 8.95 -5.25 12.31
CA LEU A 40 8.03 -4.13 12.16
C LEU A 40 8.85 -2.85 12.02
N LEU A 41 8.70 -2.18 10.88
CA LEU A 41 9.06 -0.77 10.73
C LEU A 41 7.76 0.02 10.84
N PRO A 42 7.45 0.59 12.01
CA PRO A 42 6.14 1.17 12.24
C PRO A 42 6.13 2.62 11.75
N ARG A 43 4.94 3.14 11.45
CA ARG A 43 4.71 4.47 10.87
C ARG A 43 5.34 5.60 11.69
N GLN A 44 5.47 5.43 13.01
CA GLN A 44 6.12 6.42 13.89
C GLN A 44 7.59 6.66 13.50
N CYS A 45 8.23 5.68 12.84
CA CYS A 45 9.54 5.87 12.23
C CYS A 45 9.40 6.73 10.97
N ARG A 46 9.52 8.06 11.14
CA ARG A 46 9.49 9.01 10.01
C ARG A 46 10.71 8.93 9.11
N ARG A 47 11.83 8.44 9.64
CA ARG A 47 13.08 8.31 8.88
C ARG A 47 12.97 7.16 7.87
N ARG A 48 13.56 7.39 6.71
CA ARG A 48 13.65 6.42 5.64
C ARG A 48 14.82 5.47 5.90
N ILE A 49 14.60 4.20 6.21
CA ILE A 49 15.70 3.24 6.42
C ILE A 49 16.12 2.60 5.10
N GLY A 50 17.36 2.84 4.66
CA GLY A 50 17.87 2.37 3.39
C GLY A 50 17.69 0.85 3.17
N GLY A 51 17.40 0.44 1.93
CA GLY A 51 17.11 -0.96 1.61
C GLY A 51 18.26 -1.93 1.96
N ALA A 52 19.51 -1.48 1.83
CA ALA A 52 20.69 -2.25 2.24
C ALA A 52 20.73 -2.50 3.75
N THR A 53 20.40 -1.47 4.53
CA THR A 53 20.31 -1.58 5.99
C THR A 53 19.21 -2.56 6.40
N ILE A 54 18.03 -2.49 5.79
CA ILE A 54 16.97 -3.47 6.07
C ILE A 54 17.40 -4.88 5.68
N SER A 55 17.98 -5.06 4.50
CA SER A 55 18.46 -6.38 4.05
C SER A 55 19.46 -6.98 5.03
N CYS A 56 20.43 -6.18 5.47
CA CYS A 56 21.42 -6.55 6.48
C CYS A 56 20.77 -6.97 7.82
N ILE A 57 19.69 -6.30 8.24
CA ILE A 57 18.92 -6.70 9.42
C ILE A 57 18.22 -8.04 9.17
N LEU A 58 17.47 -8.18 8.08
CA LEU A 58 16.65 -9.36 7.80
C LEU A 58 17.49 -10.64 7.64
N GLU A 59 18.67 -10.54 7.04
CA GLU A 59 19.65 -11.64 6.94
C GLU A 59 20.00 -12.26 8.31
N ARG A 60 19.96 -11.46 9.38
CA ARG A 60 20.29 -11.89 10.74
C ARG A 60 19.09 -12.47 11.50
N LEU A 61 17.91 -12.52 10.89
CA LEU A 61 16.67 -13.01 11.50
C LEU A 61 16.20 -14.30 10.80
N PRO A 62 16.91 -15.43 10.96
CA PRO A 62 16.65 -16.64 10.18
C PRO A 62 15.29 -17.29 10.45
N ARG A 63 14.63 -16.95 11.57
CA ARG A 63 13.28 -17.44 11.90
C ARG A 63 12.17 -16.44 11.63
N LEU A 64 12.48 -15.39 10.86
CA LEU A 64 11.51 -14.38 10.48
C LEU A 64 10.38 -14.99 9.65
N LYS A 65 9.14 -14.73 10.06
CA LYS A 65 7.91 -15.19 9.41
C LYS A 65 7.03 -14.04 8.94
N GLU A 66 7.16 -12.87 9.57
CA GLU A 66 6.28 -11.73 9.31
C GLU A 66 7.09 -10.45 9.13
N ILE A 67 6.73 -9.67 8.11
CA ILE A 67 7.28 -8.36 7.85
C ILE A 67 6.13 -7.35 7.75
N SER A 68 6.23 -6.27 8.51
CA SER A 68 5.32 -5.14 8.40
C SER A 68 6.13 -3.85 8.22
N LEU A 69 5.93 -3.18 7.10
CA LEU A 69 6.63 -1.96 6.74
C LEU A 69 5.62 -0.83 6.55
N GLU A 70 5.75 0.22 7.33
CA GLU A 70 4.88 1.38 7.26
C GLU A 70 5.73 2.60 6.95
N THR A 71 5.61 3.07 5.71
CA THR A 71 6.45 4.13 5.15
C THR A 71 5.64 5.38 4.87
N TRP A 72 6.30 6.52 4.80
CA TRP A 72 5.69 7.78 4.41
C TRP A 72 5.88 8.03 2.92
N ASP A 73 4.84 8.47 2.23
CA ASP A 73 4.96 9.04 0.91
C ASP A 73 5.54 10.45 1.02
N VAL A 74 6.81 10.57 0.65
CA VAL A 74 7.58 11.82 0.66
C VAL A 74 8.03 12.21 -0.74
N SER A 75 7.31 11.74 -1.77
CA SER A 75 7.60 12.03 -3.18
C SER A 75 7.55 13.54 -3.49
N GLU A 76 6.82 14.32 -2.68
CA GLU A 76 6.80 15.79 -2.77
C GLU A 76 8.07 16.44 -2.20
N ILE A 77 8.75 15.78 -1.25
CA ILE A 77 9.98 16.29 -0.60
C ILE A 77 11.23 15.87 -1.40
N TYR A 78 11.25 14.65 -1.92
CA TYR A 78 12.42 14.09 -2.59
C TYR A 78 12.07 13.67 -4.01
N VAL A 79 12.86 14.16 -4.98
CA VAL A 79 12.78 13.75 -6.39
C VAL A 79 13.25 12.30 -6.60
N ASP A 80 14.05 11.78 -5.67
CA ASP A 80 14.58 10.41 -5.73
C ASP A 80 13.47 9.39 -5.42
N ASN A 81 13.30 8.41 -6.33
CA ASN A 81 12.40 7.25 -6.18
C ASN A 81 12.91 6.30 -5.09
N TYR A 82 12.95 6.78 -3.86
CA TYR A 82 13.42 6.04 -2.71
C TYR A 82 12.67 4.72 -2.55
N VAL A 83 11.35 4.72 -2.76
CA VAL A 83 10.53 3.50 -2.68
C VAL A 83 10.99 2.48 -3.70
N ASP A 84 11.28 2.90 -4.94
CA ASP A 84 11.81 1.99 -5.95
C ASP A 84 13.19 1.47 -5.59
N ARG A 85 14.10 2.31 -5.07
CA ARG A 85 15.45 1.87 -4.70
C ARG A 85 15.42 0.94 -3.48
N PHE A 86 14.63 1.32 -2.48
CA PHE A 86 14.39 0.57 -1.26
C PHE A 86 13.87 -0.82 -1.60
N ALA A 87 12.79 -0.89 -2.37
CA ALA A 87 12.13 -2.14 -2.63
C ALA A 87 12.82 -2.94 -3.72
N ARG A 88 13.47 -2.34 -4.73
CA ARG A 88 14.39 -3.08 -5.61
C ARG A 88 15.44 -3.82 -4.82
N HIS A 89 16.08 -3.16 -3.86
CA HIS A 89 17.15 -3.78 -3.08
C HIS A 89 16.61 -4.85 -2.11
N LEU A 90 15.44 -4.58 -1.51
CA LEU A 90 14.78 -5.53 -0.62
C LEU A 90 14.38 -6.80 -1.38
N PHE A 91 13.66 -6.64 -2.49
CA PHE A 91 13.08 -7.78 -3.22
C PHE A 91 14.03 -8.44 -4.22
N SER A 92 15.16 -7.81 -4.59
CA SER A 92 16.20 -8.46 -5.40
C SER A 92 16.91 -9.61 -4.69
N HIS A 93 16.71 -9.77 -3.38
CA HIS A 93 17.30 -10.82 -2.56
C HIS A 93 16.21 -11.70 -1.93
N PRO A 94 15.46 -12.48 -2.74
CA PRO A 94 14.34 -13.29 -2.24
C PRO A 94 14.75 -14.31 -1.17
N GLU A 95 16.02 -14.72 -1.14
CA GLU A 95 16.59 -15.58 -0.10
C GLU A 95 16.44 -15.03 1.32
N HIS A 96 16.40 -13.70 1.49
CA HIS A 96 16.20 -13.06 2.79
C HIS A 96 14.77 -13.23 3.32
N PHE A 97 13.84 -13.66 2.44
CA PHE A 97 12.41 -13.84 2.74
C PHE A 97 11.98 -15.29 2.66
N LYS A 98 12.91 -16.25 2.52
CA LYS A 98 12.57 -17.67 2.30
C LYS A 98 11.65 -18.28 3.37
N ASN A 99 11.70 -17.76 4.60
CA ASN A 99 10.88 -18.21 5.73
C ASN A 99 9.70 -17.27 6.03
N VAL A 100 9.60 -16.14 5.32
CA VAL A 100 8.56 -15.15 5.50
C VAL A 100 7.28 -15.67 4.85
N LYS A 101 6.21 -15.68 5.63
CA LYS A 101 4.87 -16.12 5.22
C LYS A 101 3.91 -14.96 5.08
N SER A 102 4.14 -13.86 5.78
CA SER A 102 3.26 -12.70 5.77
C SER A 102 4.04 -11.42 5.55
N MET A 103 3.56 -10.60 4.62
CA MET A 103 4.14 -9.29 4.34
C MET A 103 3.05 -8.23 4.21
N THR A 104 3.18 -7.18 5.01
CA THR A 104 2.37 -5.97 4.91
C THR A 104 3.27 -4.79 4.60
N VAL A 105 2.99 -4.07 3.52
CA VAL A 105 3.64 -2.81 3.16
C VAL A 105 2.55 -1.75 3.02
N PHE A 106 2.59 -0.78 3.91
CA PHE A 106 1.68 0.35 3.92
C PHE A 106 2.45 1.63 3.63
N GLN A 107 2.03 2.37 2.61
CA GLN A 107 2.53 3.71 2.36
C GLN A 107 1.47 4.74 2.77
N ASP A 108 1.76 5.51 3.81
CA ASP A 108 0.92 6.63 4.24
C ASP A 108 1.11 7.80 3.28
N ARG A 109 0.04 8.17 2.58
CA ARG A 109 0.03 9.31 1.66
C ARG A 109 0.04 10.66 2.35
N ASN A 110 -0.31 10.71 3.64
CA ASN A 110 -0.49 11.92 4.47
C ASN A 110 -0.88 13.16 3.63
N GLU A 111 -2.08 13.11 3.04
CA GLU A 111 -2.57 14.11 2.08
C GLU A 111 -2.42 15.56 2.60
N PRO A 112 -2.71 15.88 3.89
CA PRO A 112 -2.51 17.24 4.40
C PRO A 112 -1.05 17.68 4.43
N LEU A 113 -0.13 16.79 4.85
CA LEU A 113 1.31 17.09 4.88
C LEU A 113 1.83 17.32 3.46
N ASN A 114 1.50 16.41 2.53
CA ASN A 114 1.92 16.54 1.14
C ASN A 114 1.32 17.79 0.48
N ALA A 115 0.04 18.10 0.72
CA ALA A 115 -0.56 19.35 0.24
C ALA A 115 0.14 20.60 0.80
N ALA A 116 0.54 20.61 2.08
CA ALA A 116 1.28 21.71 2.67
C ALA A 116 2.67 21.88 2.03
N ILE A 117 3.34 20.77 1.71
CA ILE A 117 4.65 20.77 1.05
C ILE A 117 4.53 21.25 -0.41
N SER A 118 3.56 20.74 -1.18
CA SER A 118 3.34 21.15 -2.57
C SER A 118 3.06 22.65 -2.67
N ARG A 119 2.22 23.21 -1.78
CA ARG A 119 1.96 24.68 -1.74
C ARG A 119 3.25 25.48 -1.55
N GLN A 120 4.13 25.05 -0.64
CA GLN A 120 5.43 25.71 -0.42
C GLN A 120 6.34 25.61 -1.65
N ARG A 121 6.35 24.45 -2.31
CA ARG A 121 7.14 24.23 -3.52
C ARG A 121 6.67 25.09 -4.69
N ASP A 122 5.36 25.26 -4.84
CA ASP A 122 4.78 26.14 -5.87
C ASP A 122 5.05 27.62 -5.60
N GLU A 123 5.03 28.04 -4.32
CA GLU A 123 5.51 29.39 -3.93
C GLU A 123 6.98 29.60 -4.28
N PHE A 124 7.83 28.61 -4.03
CA PHE A 124 9.25 28.67 -4.39
C PHE A 124 9.47 28.71 -5.91
N ARG A 125 8.79 27.85 -6.67
CA ARG A 125 8.83 27.84 -8.15
C ARG A 125 8.37 29.16 -8.75
N ARG A 126 7.34 29.80 -8.16
CA ARG A 126 6.90 31.14 -8.57
C ARG A 126 7.96 32.22 -8.31
N ARG A 127 8.76 32.09 -7.25
CA ARG A 127 9.84 33.04 -6.93
C ARG A 127 11.13 32.79 -7.72
N PHE A 128 11.40 31.53 -8.08
CA PHE A 128 12.60 31.10 -8.80
C PHE A 128 12.23 30.11 -9.91
N PRO A 129 11.86 30.60 -11.11
CA PRO A 129 11.51 29.74 -12.23
C PRO A 129 12.75 29.01 -12.73
N LEU A 130 12.92 27.76 -12.30
CA LEU A 130 13.86 26.81 -12.87
C LEU A 130 13.24 26.17 -14.12
N PRO A 131 14.04 25.75 -15.13
CA PRO A 131 13.54 25.00 -16.27
C PRO A 131 12.74 23.80 -15.77
N THR A 132 11.51 23.67 -16.24
CA THR A 132 10.62 22.55 -15.92
C THR A 132 11.30 21.25 -16.32
N LEU A 133 11.73 20.45 -15.35
CA LEU A 133 11.80 19.00 -15.52
C LEU A 133 10.34 18.53 -15.61
N SER A 134 9.75 18.72 -16.78
CA SER A 134 8.44 18.21 -17.13
C SER A 134 8.50 16.70 -17.09
N GLY A 135 7.82 16.15 -16.11
CA GLY A 135 7.54 14.74 -16.00
C GLY A 135 6.67 14.60 -14.77
N GLU A 136 5.36 14.49 -14.96
CA GLU A 136 4.57 13.70 -14.03
C GLU A 136 5.37 12.41 -13.81
N VAL A 137 5.91 12.21 -12.61
CA VAL A 137 6.66 10.99 -12.31
C VAL A 137 5.70 9.86 -12.69
N PRO A 138 6.05 9.02 -13.68
CA PRO A 138 5.13 8.01 -14.14
C PRO A 138 4.66 7.21 -12.94
N CYS A 139 3.35 7.24 -12.79
CA CYS A 139 2.62 6.58 -11.71
C CYS A 139 2.90 5.07 -11.69
N HIS A 140 3.42 4.55 -12.81
CA HIS A 140 3.80 3.18 -13.06
C HIS A 140 5.19 2.89 -12.51
N ARG A 141 5.27 1.91 -11.60
CA ARG A 141 6.53 1.39 -11.05
C ARG A 141 6.70 -0.07 -11.46
N PRO A 142 6.83 -0.38 -12.76
CA PRO A 142 6.78 -1.76 -13.26
C PRO A 142 7.92 -2.62 -12.70
N VAL A 143 9.11 -2.04 -12.51
CA VAL A 143 10.24 -2.75 -11.92
C VAL A 143 9.94 -3.15 -10.47
N LEU A 144 9.37 -2.24 -9.68
CA LEU A 144 8.97 -2.54 -8.31
C LEU A 144 7.86 -3.59 -8.26
N ALA A 145 6.84 -3.43 -9.10
CA ALA A 145 5.75 -4.37 -9.22
C ALA A 145 6.25 -5.79 -9.54
N ARG A 146 7.25 -5.90 -10.43
CA ARG A 146 7.86 -7.17 -10.82
C ARG A 146 8.52 -7.87 -9.65
N GLU A 147 9.41 -7.17 -8.93
CA GLU A 147 10.15 -7.79 -7.83
C GLU A 147 9.22 -8.25 -6.70
N ILE A 148 8.19 -7.45 -6.40
CA ILE A 148 7.15 -7.81 -5.43
C ILE A 148 6.31 -8.99 -5.91
N ALA A 149 5.93 -9.02 -7.19
CA ALA A 149 5.15 -10.12 -7.76
C ALA A 149 5.93 -11.44 -7.71
N VAL A 150 7.25 -11.41 -7.96
CA VAL A 150 8.12 -12.58 -7.76
C VAL A 150 8.16 -13.01 -6.29
N ALA A 151 8.41 -12.07 -5.37
CA ALA A 151 8.47 -12.36 -3.94
C ALA A 151 7.14 -12.90 -3.39
N SER A 152 6.01 -12.50 -3.98
CA SER A 152 4.68 -12.94 -3.55
C SER A 152 4.42 -14.44 -3.74
N LEU A 153 5.19 -15.12 -4.61
CA LEU A 153 5.00 -16.54 -4.92
C LEU A 153 5.23 -17.47 -3.71
N SER A 154 6.07 -17.05 -2.76
CA SER A 154 6.38 -17.82 -1.55
C SER A 154 5.57 -17.39 -0.31
N LEU A 155 4.69 -16.39 -0.44
CA LEU A 155 3.93 -15.84 0.68
C LEU A 155 2.59 -16.55 0.87
N GLU A 156 2.14 -16.60 2.12
CA GLU A 156 0.78 -16.97 2.50
C GLU A 156 -0.12 -15.72 2.56
N ASN A 157 0.42 -14.57 2.95
CA ASN A 157 -0.33 -13.32 3.08
C ASN A 157 0.48 -12.15 2.53
N LEU A 158 -0.15 -11.36 1.66
CA LEU A 158 0.43 -10.16 1.10
C LEU A 158 -0.57 -9.00 1.17
N SER A 159 -0.14 -7.89 1.75
CA SER A 159 -0.90 -6.65 1.80
C SER A 159 -0.03 -5.50 1.32
N LEU A 160 -0.39 -4.89 0.19
CA LEU A 160 0.33 -3.77 -0.41
C LEU A 160 -0.63 -2.60 -0.55
N SER A 161 -0.46 -1.63 0.34
CA SER A 161 -1.28 -0.43 0.37
C SER A 161 -0.49 0.75 -0.18
N PHE A 162 -0.99 1.35 -1.25
CA PHE A 162 -0.47 2.57 -1.90
C PHE A 162 0.99 2.52 -2.40
N THR A 163 1.64 1.35 -2.38
CA THR A 163 3.05 1.20 -2.79
C THR A 163 3.19 0.85 -4.28
N VAL A 164 2.36 -0.05 -4.77
CA VAL A 164 2.24 -0.52 -6.16
C VAL A 164 0.76 -0.59 -6.51
N ASP A 165 0.39 -0.18 -7.73
CA ASP A 165 -0.99 -0.32 -8.21
C ASP A 165 -1.30 -1.78 -8.55
N ALA A 166 -2.52 -2.26 -8.25
CA ALA A 166 -2.92 -3.62 -8.58
C ALA A 166 -2.78 -3.94 -10.08
N LEU A 167 -3.00 -2.95 -10.96
CA LEU A 167 -2.77 -3.14 -12.40
C LEU A 167 -1.30 -3.46 -12.69
N ASP A 168 -0.37 -2.65 -12.17
CA ASP A 168 1.06 -2.88 -12.36
C ASP A 168 1.47 -4.23 -11.77
N PHE A 169 0.93 -4.61 -10.60
CA PHE A 169 1.21 -5.92 -9.99
C PHE A 169 0.76 -7.09 -10.87
N PHE A 170 -0.47 -7.03 -11.40
CA PHE A 170 -0.99 -8.10 -12.25
C PHE A 170 -0.32 -8.16 -13.63
N ASP A 171 0.05 -7.01 -14.20
CA ASP A 171 0.76 -6.94 -15.49
C ASP A 171 2.13 -7.64 -15.45
N GLN A 172 2.78 -7.69 -14.29
CA GLN A 172 4.06 -8.38 -14.12
C GLN A 172 3.91 -9.90 -13.86
N CYS A 173 2.69 -10.39 -13.63
CA CYS A 173 2.42 -11.79 -13.30
C CYS A 173 2.43 -12.67 -14.56
N ARG A 174 3.41 -13.57 -14.69
CA ARG A 174 3.51 -14.48 -15.85
C ARG A 174 2.45 -15.56 -15.83
N GLU A 175 2.03 -16.04 -17.00
CA GLU A 175 0.95 -17.04 -17.14
C GLU A 175 1.22 -18.35 -16.37
N ASN A 176 2.48 -18.80 -16.37
CA ASN A 176 2.91 -20.05 -15.73
C ASN A 176 3.10 -19.96 -14.20
N TRP A 177 2.84 -18.79 -13.60
CA TRP A 177 2.98 -18.61 -12.15
C TRP A 177 1.82 -19.22 -11.38
N LEU A 178 2.16 -19.83 -10.24
CA LEU A 178 1.23 -20.46 -9.32
C LEU A 178 1.59 -20.03 -7.89
N TRP A 179 0.62 -19.47 -7.18
CA TRP A 179 0.76 -19.10 -5.77
C TRP A 179 0.24 -20.23 -4.90
N ALA A 180 1.07 -21.26 -4.70
CA ALA A 180 0.67 -22.50 -4.04
C ALA A 180 0.15 -22.30 -2.60
N ASP A 181 0.64 -21.28 -1.90
CA ASP A 181 0.39 -21.06 -0.49
C ASP A 181 -0.36 -19.76 -0.17
N LEU A 182 -0.58 -18.87 -1.15
CA LEU A 182 -1.21 -17.57 -0.91
C LEU A 182 -2.68 -17.72 -0.54
N ARG A 183 -3.01 -17.23 0.66
CA ARG A 183 -4.34 -17.25 1.29
C ARG A 183 -4.98 -15.87 1.30
N SER A 184 -4.20 -14.82 1.48
CA SER A 184 -4.69 -13.44 1.54
C SER A 184 -3.89 -12.52 0.62
N LEU A 185 -4.59 -11.79 -0.25
CA LEU A 185 -4.01 -10.77 -1.11
C LEU A 185 -4.80 -9.47 -0.99
N THR A 186 -4.15 -8.41 -0.49
CA THR A 186 -4.72 -7.07 -0.43
C THR A 186 -3.89 -6.11 -1.26
N LEU A 187 -4.49 -5.44 -2.23
CA LEU A 187 -3.84 -4.49 -3.11
C LEU A 187 -4.61 -3.18 -3.16
N THR A 188 -3.91 -2.07 -3.38
CA THR A 188 -4.54 -0.81 -3.75
C THR A 188 -4.60 -0.67 -5.27
N SER A 189 -5.68 -0.08 -5.80
CA SER A 189 -5.65 0.47 -7.17
C SER A 189 -6.31 1.83 -7.26
N ARG A 190 -5.68 2.72 -8.02
CA ARG A 190 -6.20 4.06 -8.32
C ARG A 190 -7.45 4.04 -9.21
N LEU A 191 -7.76 2.92 -9.85
CA LEU A 191 -9.01 2.80 -10.61
C LEU A 191 -10.25 2.74 -9.72
N LEU A 192 -10.11 2.28 -8.48
CA LEU A 192 -11.22 2.19 -7.54
C LEU A 192 -11.49 3.59 -6.96
N THR A 193 -12.16 4.44 -7.72
CA THR A 193 -12.68 5.71 -7.22
C THR A 193 -14.20 5.71 -7.31
N CYS A 194 -14.83 6.56 -6.51
CA CYS A 194 -16.30 6.61 -6.42
C CYS A 194 -16.93 7.02 -7.76
N ASN A 195 -16.22 7.82 -8.56
CA ASN A 195 -16.62 8.23 -9.91
C ASN A 195 -15.74 7.58 -11.00
N GLY A 196 -15.14 6.44 -10.68
CA GLY A 196 -14.22 5.73 -11.57
C GLY A 196 -14.92 5.18 -12.80
N ASP A 197 -14.16 4.99 -13.87
CA ASP A 197 -14.64 4.36 -15.09
C ASP A 197 -15.00 2.90 -14.82
N SER A 198 -16.31 2.60 -14.83
CA SER A 198 -16.84 1.27 -14.54
C SER A 198 -16.26 0.19 -15.47
N ALA A 199 -15.95 0.52 -16.73
CA ALA A 199 -15.36 -0.44 -17.65
C ALA A 199 -13.90 -0.77 -17.26
N LYS A 200 -13.13 0.21 -16.78
CA LYS A 200 -11.77 -0.02 -16.28
C LYS A 200 -11.76 -0.79 -14.98
N ILE A 201 -12.66 -0.46 -14.04
CA ILE A 201 -12.83 -1.21 -12.79
C ILE A 201 -13.21 -2.66 -13.11
N HIS A 202 -14.15 -2.87 -14.03
CA HIS A 202 -14.53 -4.20 -14.51
C HIS A 202 -13.32 -4.97 -15.06
N GLY A 203 -12.55 -4.38 -15.99
CA GLY A 203 -11.38 -5.05 -16.56
C GLY A 203 -10.32 -5.44 -15.51
N LEU A 204 -10.08 -4.58 -14.51
CA LEU A 204 -9.21 -4.89 -13.39
C LEU A 204 -9.73 -6.07 -12.56
N LEU A 205 -11.03 -6.08 -12.21
CA LEU A 205 -11.62 -7.15 -11.40
C LEU A 205 -11.70 -8.48 -12.16
N GLN A 206 -11.88 -8.46 -13.48
CA GLN A 206 -11.75 -9.66 -14.32
C GLN A 206 -10.33 -10.19 -14.32
N THR A 207 -9.34 -9.30 -14.48
CA THR A 207 -7.92 -9.69 -14.43
C THR A 207 -7.58 -10.32 -13.09
N ALA A 208 -8.03 -9.71 -11.99
CA ALA A 208 -7.87 -10.24 -10.64
C ALA A 208 -8.50 -11.62 -10.47
N ALA A 209 -9.69 -11.86 -11.03
CA ALA A 209 -10.35 -13.18 -11.00
C ALA A 209 -9.54 -14.24 -11.77
N GLN A 210 -9.01 -13.92 -12.96
CA GLN A 210 -8.15 -14.86 -13.70
C GLN A 210 -6.86 -15.18 -12.93
N MET A 211 -6.29 -14.18 -12.26
CA MET A 211 -5.14 -14.33 -11.39
C MET A 211 -5.44 -15.23 -10.20
N ALA A 212 -6.59 -15.03 -9.55
CA ALA A 212 -7.02 -15.79 -8.39
C ALA A 212 -7.26 -17.29 -8.68
N LYS A 213 -7.58 -17.67 -9.92
CA LYS A 213 -7.62 -19.10 -10.33
C LYS A 213 -6.28 -19.82 -10.13
N ARG A 214 -5.17 -19.07 -10.09
CA ARG A 214 -3.80 -19.58 -9.88
C ARG A 214 -3.35 -19.51 -8.42
N MET A 215 -4.30 -19.27 -7.50
CA MET A 215 -4.10 -19.17 -6.07
C MET A 215 -5.01 -20.21 -5.38
N PRO A 216 -4.65 -21.51 -5.40
CA PRO A 216 -5.54 -22.59 -4.97
C PRO A 216 -6.00 -22.52 -3.50
N LYS A 217 -5.21 -21.88 -2.64
CA LYS A 217 -5.50 -21.70 -1.21
C LYS A 217 -6.09 -20.32 -0.88
N LEU A 218 -6.47 -19.52 -1.88
CA LEU A 218 -6.98 -18.17 -1.67
C LEU A 218 -8.27 -18.19 -0.83
N GLU A 219 -8.22 -17.52 0.30
CA GLU A 219 -9.32 -17.33 1.24
C GLU A 219 -9.84 -15.88 1.21
N ARG A 220 -8.98 -14.93 0.85
CA ARG A 220 -9.31 -13.51 0.84
C ARG A 220 -8.57 -12.77 -0.26
N LEU A 221 -9.31 -11.99 -1.03
CA LEU A 221 -8.72 -11.00 -1.94
C LEU A 221 -9.43 -9.67 -1.78
N ILE A 222 -8.67 -8.61 -1.56
CA ILE A 222 -9.19 -7.26 -1.42
C ILE A 222 -8.47 -6.36 -2.41
N ILE A 223 -9.22 -5.69 -3.28
CA ILE A 223 -8.72 -4.55 -4.05
C ILE A 223 -9.46 -3.33 -3.54
N TRP A 224 -8.72 -2.32 -3.11
CA TRP A 224 -9.33 -1.16 -2.48
C TRP A 224 -8.63 0.15 -2.84
N ASN A 225 -9.26 1.25 -2.47
CA ASN A 225 -8.67 2.57 -2.48
C ASN A 225 -9.40 3.43 -1.45
N GLY A 226 -8.70 4.41 -0.88
CA GLY A 226 -9.28 5.26 0.14
C GLY A 226 -8.44 6.51 0.40
N GLY A 227 -9.13 7.59 0.75
CA GLY A 227 -8.57 8.91 1.00
C GLY A 227 -9.65 9.87 1.50
N ALA A 228 -9.36 11.17 1.54
CA ALA A 228 -10.40 12.15 1.80
C ALA A 228 -11.50 12.04 0.71
N ASN A 229 -12.74 11.90 1.15
CA ASN A 229 -13.94 11.76 0.33
C ASN A 229 -13.99 10.54 -0.62
N GLU A 230 -13.07 9.60 -0.51
CA GLU A 230 -12.98 8.42 -1.37
C GLU A 230 -12.88 7.17 -0.51
N ALA A 231 -13.72 6.18 -0.77
CA ALA A 231 -13.54 4.83 -0.26
C ALA A 231 -14.24 3.85 -1.18
N SER A 232 -13.49 2.88 -1.67
CA SER A 232 -14.02 1.80 -2.49
C SER A 232 -13.25 0.52 -2.22
N ALA A 233 -13.94 -0.61 -2.06
CA ALA A 233 -13.34 -1.91 -1.92
C ALA A 233 -14.18 -2.99 -2.61
N PHE A 234 -13.48 -3.81 -3.36
CA PHE A 234 -13.94 -5.12 -3.78
C PHE A 234 -13.31 -6.17 -2.87
N THR A 235 -14.14 -6.98 -2.22
CA THR A 235 -13.69 -8.04 -1.30
C THR A 235 -14.24 -9.37 -1.75
N TYR A 236 -13.35 -10.30 -2.11
CA TYR A 236 -13.64 -11.71 -2.21
C TYR A 236 -13.26 -12.41 -0.90
N ARG A 237 -14.15 -13.25 -0.39
CA ARG A 237 -13.89 -14.14 0.75
C ARG A 237 -14.36 -15.54 0.44
N LYS A 238 -13.58 -16.53 0.84
CA LYS A 238 -13.93 -17.95 0.76
C LYS A 238 -13.80 -18.58 2.13
N GLN A 239 -14.88 -19.23 2.57
CA GLN A 239 -14.93 -20.01 3.79
C GLN A 239 -15.45 -21.40 3.43
N GLN A 240 -14.56 -22.39 3.43
CA GLN A 240 -14.87 -23.77 3.04
C GLN A 240 -15.52 -23.85 1.63
N HIS A 241 -16.83 -24.08 1.57
CA HIS A 241 -17.63 -24.22 0.35
C HIS A 241 -18.49 -22.99 0.02
N ILE A 242 -18.35 -21.92 0.80
CA ILE A 242 -19.11 -20.67 0.60
C ILE A 242 -18.12 -19.58 0.19
N ALA A 243 -18.38 -18.95 -0.95
CA ALA A 243 -17.68 -17.76 -1.39
C ALA A 243 -18.61 -16.55 -1.28
N SER A 244 -18.05 -15.39 -0.96
CA SER A 244 -18.77 -14.13 -1.04
C SER A 244 -17.93 -13.08 -1.75
N VAL A 245 -18.62 -12.25 -2.52
CA VAL A 245 -18.09 -11.02 -3.08
C VAL A 245 -18.88 -9.88 -2.49
N THR A 246 -18.16 -8.92 -1.91
CA THR A 246 -18.74 -7.69 -1.39
C THR A 246 -18.15 -6.51 -2.15
N TRP A 247 -19.02 -5.66 -2.67
CA TRP A 247 -18.65 -4.35 -3.21
C TRP A 247 -19.12 -3.25 -2.27
N GLN A 248 -18.21 -2.34 -1.94
CA GLN A 248 -18.47 -1.19 -1.09
C GLN A 248 -17.86 0.03 -1.78
N ALA A 249 -18.65 1.05 -2.09
CA ALA A 249 -18.13 2.29 -2.67
C ALA A 249 -18.94 3.49 -2.19
N LYS A 250 -18.25 4.55 -1.72
CA LYS A 250 -18.88 5.80 -1.29
C LYS A 250 -19.81 6.32 -2.39
N GLY A 251 -21.07 6.59 -2.04
CA GLY A 251 -22.08 7.04 -3.00
C GLY A 251 -22.84 5.91 -3.71
N GLY A 252 -22.58 4.64 -3.38
CA GLY A 252 -23.39 3.50 -3.82
C GLY A 252 -23.26 3.17 -5.32
N THR A 253 -22.09 3.40 -5.92
CA THR A 253 -21.88 3.00 -7.32
C THR A 253 -22.01 1.49 -7.47
N LYS A 254 -22.64 1.07 -8.56
CA LYS A 254 -22.86 -0.36 -8.85
C LYS A 254 -21.78 -0.87 -9.80
N LEU A 255 -21.31 -2.09 -9.55
CA LEU A 255 -20.44 -2.78 -10.48
C LEU A 255 -21.25 -3.37 -11.64
N ASN A 256 -20.57 -3.58 -12.77
CA ASN A 256 -21.14 -4.38 -13.84
C ASN A 256 -21.42 -5.81 -13.30
N PRO A 257 -22.66 -6.34 -13.44
CA PRO A 257 -23.00 -7.69 -12.98
C PRO A 257 -22.11 -8.80 -13.55
N GLU A 258 -21.52 -8.61 -14.74
CA GLU A 258 -20.57 -9.54 -15.37
C GLU A 258 -19.27 -9.73 -14.56
N VAL A 259 -18.94 -8.79 -13.68
CA VAL A 259 -17.86 -8.98 -12.70
C VAL A 259 -18.19 -10.21 -11.87
N TYR A 260 -19.40 -10.29 -11.31
CA TYR A 260 -19.78 -11.35 -10.37
C TYR A 260 -19.75 -12.74 -11.02
N SER A 261 -20.16 -12.88 -12.28
CA SER A 261 -20.10 -14.16 -13.00
C SER A 261 -18.67 -14.67 -13.21
N THR A 262 -17.70 -13.75 -13.33
CA THR A 262 -16.28 -14.11 -13.44
C THR A 262 -15.74 -14.70 -12.13
N TRP A 263 -16.23 -14.21 -10.98
CA TRP A 263 -15.83 -14.67 -9.65
C TRP A 263 -16.59 -15.91 -9.17
N GLU A 264 -17.80 -16.14 -9.68
CA GLU A 264 -18.58 -17.35 -9.37
C GLU A 264 -17.85 -18.62 -9.81
N ASN A 265 -17.17 -18.55 -10.96
CA ASN A 265 -16.43 -19.66 -11.54
C ASN A 265 -14.99 -19.83 -10.99
N LEU A 266 -14.63 -19.16 -9.90
CA LEU A 266 -13.27 -19.22 -9.36
C LEU A 266 -12.92 -20.60 -8.78
N HIS A 267 -13.86 -21.21 -8.07
CA HIS A 267 -13.72 -22.55 -7.50
C HIS A 267 -15.00 -23.35 -7.70
N SER A 268 -14.90 -24.44 -8.46
CA SER A 268 -16.01 -25.36 -8.71
C SER A 268 -16.63 -25.85 -7.40
N GLY A 269 -17.94 -25.70 -7.24
CA GLY A 269 -18.68 -26.14 -6.07
C GLY A 269 -18.75 -25.12 -4.92
N CYS A 270 -18.31 -23.87 -5.12
CA CYS A 270 -18.60 -22.79 -4.18
C CYS A 270 -19.87 -22.02 -4.60
N PHE A 271 -20.77 -21.77 -3.64
CA PHE A 271 -21.88 -20.84 -3.86
C PHE A 271 -21.38 -19.40 -3.65
N LEU A 272 -21.65 -18.51 -4.61
CA LEU A 272 -21.25 -17.10 -4.52
C LEU A 272 -22.42 -16.25 -3.99
N SER A 273 -22.22 -15.63 -2.82
CA SER A 273 -23.09 -14.55 -2.33
C SER A 273 -22.54 -13.20 -2.77
N VAL A 274 -23.38 -12.36 -3.38
CA VAL A 274 -23.03 -10.99 -3.75
C VAL A 274 -23.70 -10.02 -2.80
N GLU A 275 -22.92 -9.14 -2.19
CA GLU A 275 -23.42 -8.07 -1.32
C GLU A 275 -22.90 -6.72 -1.82
N GLU A 276 -23.82 -5.81 -2.15
CA GLU A 276 -23.50 -4.40 -2.40
C GLU A 276 -23.92 -3.62 -1.17
N LYS A 277 -22.98 -2.87 -0.57
CA LYS A 277 -23.31 -2.01 0.58
C LYS A 277 -23.35 -0.56 0.15
N ASP A 278 -24.42 0.11 0.56
CA ASP A 278 -24.51 1.57 0.54
C ASP A 278 -23.69 2.16 1.69
N THR A 279 -23.01 3.27 1.41
CA THR A 279 -21.84 3.70 2.16
C THR A 279 -21.89 5.18 2.55
N TRP A 280 -20.92 5.55 3.38
CA TRP A 280 -20.88 6.67 4.32
C TRP A 280 -21.03 8.06 3.70
N HIS A 281 -21.70 8.95 4.45
CA HIS A 281 -21.95 10.34 4.04
C HIS A 281 -20.69 11.21 4.08
N SER A 282 -19.72 10.87 4.94
CA SER A 282 -18.48 11.63 5.11
C SER A 282 -17.30 10.69 5.36
N ILE A 283 -16.21 10.91 4.62
CA ILE A 283 -14.93 10.21 4.78
C ILE A 283 -13.86 11.30 4.79
N THR A 284 -13.31 11.58 5.96
CA THR A 284 -12.46 12.77 6.16
C THR A 284 -10.98 12.50 5.92
N SER A 285 -10.57 11.24 5.85
CA SER A 285 -9.17 10.84 5.73
C SER A 285 -9.03 9.39 5.24
N GLN A 286 -7.81 9.01 4.86
CA GLN A 286 -7.45 7.63 4.55
C GLN A 286 -7.70 6.68 5.73
N ALA A 287 -7.44 7.11 6.97
CA ALA A 287 -7.73 6.31 8.16
C ALA A 287 -9.24 6.07 8.33
N ALA A 288 -10.06 7.09 8.09
CA ALA A 288 -11.51 6.95 8.08
C ALA A 288 -11.96 5.95 7.00
N ALA A 289 -11.39 6.02 5.79
CA ALA A 289 -11.68 5.08 4.72
C ALA A 289 -11.35 3.62 5.10
N ILE A 290 -10.16 3.37 5.68
CA ILE A 290 -9.74 2.03 6.14
C ILE A 290 -10.75 1.45 7.13
N MET A 291 -11.18 2.25 8.11
CA MET A 291 -12.14 1.82 9.12
C MET A 291 -13.54 1.58 8.55
N CYS A 292 -14.03 2.50 7.73
CA CYS A 292 -15.31 2.40 7.07
C CYS A 292 -15.39 1.10 6.26
N LEU A 293 -14.39 0.85 5.42
CA LEU A 293 -14.28 -0.36 4.61
C LEU A 293 -14.04 -1.63 5.46
N GLY A 294 -13.80 -1.52 6.77
CA GLY A 294 -13.54 -2.67 7.65
C GLY A 294 -12.28 -3.44 7.25
N LEU A 295 -11.26 -2.72 6.75
CA LEU A 295 -10.03 -3.34 6.26
C LEU A 295 -9.13 -3.73 7.43
N GLU A 296 -8.89 -5.02 7.56
CA GLU A 296 -7.96 -5.60 8.52
C GLU A 296 -6.62 -5.87 7.85
N HIS A 297 -5.53 -5.83 8.62
CA HIS A 297 -4.17 -6.19 8.17
C HIS A 297 -3.59 -5.35 7.01
N VAL A 298 -4.18 -4.17 6.74
CA VAL A 298 -3.62 -3.18 5.80
C VAL A 298 -2.58 -2.27 6.45
N VAL A 299 -2.73 -1.99 7.74
CA VAL A 299 -1.84 -1.18 8.57
C VAL A 299 -1.89 -1.72 10.01
N ASP A 300 -0.84 -1.53 10.80
CA ASP A 300 -0.84 -1.86 12.22
C ASP A 300 -1.88 -1.02 12.98
N HIS A 301 -2.53 -1.65 13.94
CA HIS A 301 -3.58 -1.05 14.76
C HIS A 301 -3.13 0.21 15.52
N VAL A 302 -1.88 0.27 16.00
CA VAL A 302 -1.34 1.45 16.68
C VAL A 302 -1.21 2.60 15.69
N SER A 303 -0.70 2.31 14.50
CA SER A 303 -0.54 3.28 13.42
C SER A 303 -1.88 3.79 12.90
N LEU A 304 -2.88 2.92 12.74
CA LEU A 304 -4.24 3.34 12.37
C LEU A 304 -4.82 4.30 13.40
N ARG A 305 -4.72 3.96 14.69
CA ARG A 305 -5.20 4.83 15.77
C ARG A 305 -4.50 6.18 15.77
N GLN A 306 -3.19 6.20 15.52
CA GLN A 306 -2.45 7.45 15.40
C GLN A 306 -2.92 8.28 14.20
N MET A 307 -3.12 7.67 13.03
CA MET A 307 -3.65 8.37 11.85
C MET A 307 -5.01 8.99 12.15
N GLN A 308 -5.88 8.31 12.90
CA GLN A 308 -7.16 8.89 13.32
C GLN A 308 -6.98 10.12 14.21
N LEU A 309 -6.10 10.04 15.21
CA LEU A 309 -5.82 11.16 16.11
C LEU A 309 -5.24 12.36 15.36
N GLU A 310 -4.29 12.14 14.46
CA GLU A 310 -3.69 13.21 13.65
C GLU A 310 -4.72 13.88 12.72
N ASN A 311 -5.68 13.12 12.19
CA ASN A 311 -6.75 13.66 11.33
C ASN A 311 -7.94 14.27 12.12
N SER A 312 -8.00 14.06 13.44
CA SER A 312 -9.03 14.64 14.32
C SER A 312 -8.70 16.08 14.76
N ILE A 313 -7.47 16.54 14.54
CA ILE A 313 -7.01 17.88 14.90
C ILE A 313 -7.15 18.81 13.67
N PRO A 314 -7.97 19.87 13.72
CA PRO A 314 -8.03 20.84 12.64
C PRO A 314 -6.67 21.52 12.45
N TRP A 315 -6.14 21.49 11.23
CA TRP A 315 -4.86 22.14 10.86
C TRP A 315 -4.85 23.68 11.02
N GLY A 316 -5.91 24.28 11.57
CA GLY A 316 -5.99 25.70 11.96
C GLY A 316 -5.44 26.01 13.37
N ASP A 317 -5.26 24.98 14.21
CA ASP A 317 -4.83 25.10 15.61
C ASP A 317 -3.37 24.68 15.86
N VAL A 318 -2.58 24.46 14.78
CA VAL A 318 -1.13 24.14 14.84
C VAL A 318 -0.30 25.17 14.06
#